data_AF-A0A944X776-F1
#
_entry.id   AF-A0A944X776-F1
#
_cell.length_a   1.000
_cell.length_b   1.000
_cell.length_c   1.000
_cell.angle_alpha   90.00
_cell.angle_beta   90.00
_cell.angle_gamma   90.00
#
_symmetry.space_group_name_H-M   'P 1'
#
loop_
_entity.id
_entity.type
_entity.pdbx_description
1 polymer ?
#
loop_
_entity_poly.entity_id
_entity_poly.type
_entity_poly.pdbx_seq_one_letter_code
_entity_poly.pdbx_strand_id
1 'polypeptide(L)'
;MSPSIHILARHGAPHCVVVVKSDAPAHQLAAEELSDHLSKALGGPVPITTQRPAASPGLVQLVIGELDTTDFADEEYAIQSGNGVIHFAGRDTGQVLGSPRQIIGQSSPGTLYAVYHFLDHCLGVRWLWPGAAGTYIPRYRSLELPPLDVRTRPDLEQRCLRGVLFLDELNPYRAHLDERDAPTQTPAQV
;
A
#
# COMPACT_ATOMS: atom_id res chain seq x y z
N MET A 1 26.83 15.59 -10.91
CA MET A 1 25.37 15.81 -10.94
C MET A 1 24.94 16.08 -9.51
N SER A 2 24.34 17.23 -9.22
CA SER A 2 23.90 17.54 -7.85
C SER A 2 22.73 16.62 -7.46
N PRO A 3 22.66 16.14 -6.21
CA PRO A 3 21.52 15.36 -5.75
C PRO A 3 20.24 16.20 -5.83
N SER A 4 19.26 15.73 -6.60
CA SER A 4 17.96 16.40 -6.75
C SER A 4 17.08 16.08 -5.54
N ILE A 5 16.83 17.09 -4.70
CA ILE A 5 15.85 17.02 -3.62
C ILE A 5 14.44 17.02 -4.24
N HIS A 6 13.56 16.15 -3.76
CA HIS A 6 12.16 16.09 -4.19
C HIS A 6 11.27 16.81 -3.18
N ILE A 7 10.56 17.83 -3.62
CA ILE A 7 9.68 18.63 -2.76
C ILE A 7 8.25 18.18 -2.99
N LEU A 8 7.71 17.37 -2.09
CA LEU A 8 6.38 16.79 -2.23
C LEU A 8 5.29 17.75 -1.72
N ALA A 9 5.63 18.65 -0.80
CA ALA A 9 4.74 19.71 -0.35
C ALA A 9 5.52 20.92 0.11
N ARG A 10 4.93 22.10 -0.05
CA ARG A 10 5.46 23.37 0.46
C ARG A 10 4.31 24.26 0.92
N HIS A 11 4.45 24.86 2.10
CA HIS A 11 3.43 25.74 2.70
C HIS A 11 2.03 25.11 2.81
N GLY A 12 1.94 23.80 2.99
CA GLY A 12 0.69 23.04 3.11
C GLY A 12 0.02 22.72 1.78
N ALA A 13 0.68 22.98 0.64
CA ALA A 13 0.20 22.60 -0.68
C ALA A 13 1.00 21.39 -1.20
N PRO A 14 0.35 20.26 -1.53
CA PRO A 14 0.98 19.16 -2.23
C PRO A 14 1.46 19.60 -3.62
N HIS A 15 2.68 19.22 -3.97
CA HIS A 15 3.32 19.45 -5.26
C HIS A 15 3.65 18.12 -5.94
N CYS A 16 2.74 17.16 -5.83
CA CYS A 16 2.95 15.83 -6.35
C CYS A 16 1.69 15.20 -6.93
N VAL A 17 1.91 14.19 -7.77
CA VAL A 17 0.87 13.42 -8.45
C VAL A 17 1.27 11.95 -8.48
N VAL A 18 0.31 11.06 -8.24
CA VAL A 18 0.51 9.62 -8.42
C VAL A 18 0.15 9.27 -9.86
N VAL A 19 1.06 8.58 -10.56
CA VAL A 19 0.88 8.13 -11.94
C VAL A 19 0.87 6.60 -11.95
N VAL A 20 -0.24 5.99 -12.33
CA VAL A 20 -0.37 4.53 -12.41
C VAL A 20 -0.36 4.06 -13.86
N LYS A 21 0.62 3.23 -14.23
CA LYS A 21 0.86 2.83 -15.63
C LYS A 21 0.16 1.55 -16.07
N SER A 22 -0.34 0.76 -15.12
CA SER A 22 -1.02 -0.51 -15.37
C SER A 22 -2.30 -0.61 -14.54
N ASP A 23 -3.27 -1.35 -15.07
CA ASP A 23 -4.52 -1.73 -14.41
C ASP A 23 -4.36 -2.97 -13.51
N ALA A 24 -3.15 -3.50 -13.36
CA ALA A 24 -2.86 -4.60 -12.45
C ALA A 24 -3.40 -4.28 -11.04
N PRO A 25 -4.14 -5.20 -10.37
CA PRO A 25 -4.75 -4.92 -9.07
C PRO A 25 -3.77 -4.43 -8.00
N ALA A 26 -2.55 -4.99 -7.98
CA ALA A 26 -1.49 -4.54 -7.07
C ALA A 26 -1.08 -3.08 -7.32
N HIS A 27 -1.06 -2.64 -8.58
CA HIS A 27 -0.66 -1.28 -8.96
C HIS A 27 -1.76 -0.27 -8.63
N GLN A 28 -3.02 -0.65 -8.85
CA GLN A 28 -4.18 0.18 -8.48
C GLN A 28 -4.25 0.37 -6.96
N LEU A 29 -4.13 -0.71 -6.19
CA LEU A 29 -4.10 -0.61 -4.73
C LEU A 29 -2.89 0.21 -4.24
N ALA A 30 -1.71 0.00 -4.83
CA ALA A 30 -0.52 0.78 -4.49
C ALA A 30 -0.73 2.29 -4.76
N ALA A 31 -1.39 2.65 -5.86
CA ALA A 31 -1.70 4.03 -6.21
C ALA A 31 -2.70 4.66 -5.22
N GLU A 32 -3.76 3.92 -4.88
CA GLU A 32 -4.78 4.33 -3.92
C GLU A 32 -4.18 4.55 -2.53
N GLU A 33 -3.42 3.58 -2.02
CA GLU A 33 -2.77 3.68 -0.71
C GLU A 33 -1.77 4.85 -0.67
N LEU A 34 -0.97 5.04 -1.71
CA LEU A 34 -0.01 6.14 -1.78
C LEU A 34 -0.71 7.50 -1.81
N SER A 35 -1.73 7.66 -2.66
CA SER A 35 -2.52 8.89 -2.78
C SER A 35 -3.25 9.24 -1.48
N ASP A 36 -3.89 8.27 -0.84
CA ASP A 36 -4.64 8.47 0.40
C ASP A 36 -3.72 8.89 1.56
N HIS A 37 -2.60 8.19 1.75
CA HIS A 37 -1.66 8.51 2.82
C HIS A 37 -0.97 9.85 2.59
N LEU A 38 -0.53 10.16 1.35
CA LEU A 38 0.04 11.47 1.03
C LEU A 38 -0.98 12.59 1.22
N SER A 39 -2.24 12.39 0.82
CA SER A 39 -3.26 13.42 0.96
C SER A 39 -3.50 13.77 2.44
N LYS A 40 -3.56 12.74 3.30
CA LYS A 40 -3.68 12.90 4.75
C LYS A 40 -2.45 13.54 5.38
N ALA A 41 -1.26 13.14 4.95
CA ALA A 41 0.00 13.63 5.48
C ALA A 41 0.27 15.09 5.09
N LEU A 42 -0.03 15.47 3.85
CA LEU A 42 0.27 16.78 3.29
C LEU A 42 -0.86 17.80 3.47
N GLY A 43 -2.05 17.34 3.89
CA GLY A 43 -3.19 18.21 4.20
C GLY A 43 -3.96 18.73 2.98
N GLY A 44 -3.78 18.12 1.81
CA GLY A 44 -4.46 18.46 0.56
C GLY A 44 -4.51 17.27 -0.40
N PRO A 45 -5.36 17.29 -1.43
CA PRO A 45 -5.53 16.15 -2.33
C PRO A 45 -4.28 15.90 -3.17
N VAL A 46 -3.86 14.62 -3.24
CA VAL A 46 -2.84 14.14 -4.16
C VAL A 46 -3.50 13.26 -5.22
N PRO A 47 -3.70 13.75 -6.45
CA PRO A 47 -4.47 13.04 -7.47
C PRO A 47 -3.74 11.82 -8.02
N ILE A 48 -4.52 10.84 -8.49
CA ILE A 48 -4.07 9.69 -9.28
C ILE A 48 -4.41 9.96 -10.76
N THR A 49 -3.47 9.68 -11.67
CA THR A 49 -3.66 9.76 -13.13
C THR A 49 -3.04 8.57 -13.82
N THR A 50 -3.57 8.17 -14.97
CA THR A 50 -2.96 7.16 -15.86
C THR A 50 -1.99 7.80 -16.86
N GLN A 51 -2.24 9.06 -17.22
CA GLN A 51 -1.40 9.81 -18.12
C GLN A 51 -0.37 10.61 -17.33
N ARG A 52 0.89 10.43 -17.71
CA ARG A 52 2.00 11.13 -17.10
C ARG A 52 1.97 12.61 -17.52
N PRO A 53 1.82 13.56 -16.58
CA PRO A 53 1.87 14.98 -16.93
C PRO A 53 3.23 15.34 -17.52
N ALA A 54 3.26 16.37 -18.36
CA ALA A 54 4.52 16.95 -18.81
C ALA A 54 5.37 17.34 -17.59
N ALA A 55 6.68 17.10 -17.67
CA ALA A 55 7.60 17.50 -16.62
C ALA A 55 7.50 19.02 -16.42
N SER A 56 7.20 19.43 -15.20
CA SER A 56 7.10 20.84 -14.81
C SER A 56 7.97 21.10 -13.59
N PRO A 57 8.65 22.26 -13.52
CA PRO A 57 9.47 22.59 -12.37
C PRO A 57 8.66 22.55 -11.06
N GLY A 58 9.13 21.77 -10.10
CA GLY A 58 8.51 21.64 -8.78
C GLY A 58 7.40 20.61 -8.67
N LEU A 59 6.94 19.98 -9.76
CA LEU A 59 6.01 18.85 -9.68
C LEU A 59 6.78 17.54 -9.54
N VAL A 60 6.51 16.80 -8.45
CA VAL A 60 7.03 15.44 -8.25
C VAL A 60 6.02 14.41 -8.76
N GLN A 61 6.46 13.52 -9.64
CA GLN A 61 5.64 12.46 -10.21
C GLN A 61 5.98 11.13 -9.53
N LEU A 62 5.04 10.56 -8.77
CA LEU A 62 5.18 9.25 -8.11
C LEU A 62 4.62 8.18 -9.05
N VAL A 63 5.48 7.48 -9.77
CA VAL A 63 5.12 6.59 -10.87
C VAL A 63 5.11 5.13 -10.40
N ILE A 64 4.03 4.43 -10.66
CA ILE A 64 3.83 3.02 -10.31
C ILE A 64 3.76 2.20 -11.61
N GLY A 65 4.57 1.15 -11.69
CA GLY A 65 4.49 0.15 -12.77
C GLY A 65 5.17 0.55 -14.09
N GLU A 66 6.17 1.43 -14.08
CA GLU A 66 6.93 1.82 -15.28
C GLU A 66 8.28 1.10 -15.43
N LEU A 67 8.84 0.55 -14.33
CA LEU A 67 10.15 -0.12 -14.37
C LEU A 67 10.02 -1.59 -14.77
N ASP A 68 11.02 -2.10 -15.48
CA ASP A 68 11.17 -3.54 -15.73
C ASP A 68 11.54 -4.24 -14.42
N THR A 69 10.83 -5.31 -14.12
CA THR A 69 10.99 -6.14 -12.91
C THR A 69 11.22 -7.61 -13.28
N THR A 70 11.61 -7.88 -14.53
CA THR A 70 11.81 -9.25 -15.04
C THR A 70 12.93 -9.98 -14.29
N ASP A 71 13.98 -9.26 -13.87
CA ASP A 71 15.12 -9.78 -13.10
C ASP A 71 14.87 -9.84 -11.58
N PHE A 72 13.72 -9.37 -11.11
CA PHE A 72 13.44 -9.31 -9.67
C PHE A 72 13.13 -10.70 -9.14
N ALA A 73 13.67 -11.02 -7.96
CA ALA A 73 13.26 -12.17 -7.17
C ALA A 73 11.83 -12.00 -6.64
N ASP A 74 11.25 -13.06 -6.09
CA ASP A 74 9.92 -13.00 -5.47
C ASP A 74 9.88 -11.99 -4.32
N GLU A 75 8.79 -11.22 -4.28
CA GLU A 75 8.57 -10.07 -3.41
C GLU A 75 9.66 -8.98 -3.43
N GLU A 76 10.64 -9.05 -4.35
CA GLU A 76 11.65 -7.99 -4.49
C GLU A 76 11.01 -6.72 -5.05
N TYR A 77 11.46 -5.58 -4.57
CA TYR A 77 10.95 -4.28 -5.00
C TYR A 77 12.02 -3.19 -4.97
N ALA A 78 11.75 -2.11 -5.70
CA ALA A 78 12.63 -0.98 -5.83
C ALA A 78 11.88 0.37 -5.76
N ILE A 79 12.55 1.36 -5.18
CA ILE A 79 12.17 2.77 -5.21
C ILE A 79 13.35 3.56 -5.79
N GLN A 80 13.15 4.19 -6.94
CA GLN A 80 14.21 4.92 -7.61
C GLN A 80 13.75 6.33 -7.94
N SER A 81 14.55 7.32 -7.57
CA SER A 81 14.19 8.71 -7.79
C SER A 81 15.19 9.43 -8.70
N GLY A 82 14.67 10.31 -9.54
CA GLY A 82 15.49 11.14 -10.43
C GLY A 82 14.63 12.11 -11.22
N ASN A 83 15.16 13.30 -11.50
CA ASN A 83 14.53 14.29 -12.39
C ASN A 83 13.07 14.64 -12.05
N GLY A 84 12.74 14.76 -10.76
CA GLY A 84 11.36 15.06 -10.30
C GLY A 84 10.41 13.87 -10.36
N VAL A 85 10.94 12.65 -10.43
CA VAL A 85 10.18 11.42 -10.57
C VAL A 85 10.63 10.46 -9.48
N ILE A 86 9.69 9.76 -8.87
CA ILE A 86 9.93 8.67 -7.93
C ILE A 86 9.20 7.45 -8.48
N HIS A 87 9.95 6.43 -8.89
CA HIS A 87 9.42 5.19 -9.42
C HIS A 87 9.25 4.16 -8.30
N PHE A 88 8.14 3.43 -8.35
CA PHE A 88 7.80 2.30 -7.49
C PHE A 88 7.55 1.09 -8.38
N ALA A 89 8.26 0.00 -8.11
CA ALA A 89 8.07 -1.25 -8.84
C ALA A 89 8.49 -2.44 -7.98
N GLY A 90 7.85 -3.58 -8.18
CA GLY A 90 8.29 -4.84 -7.62
C GLY A 90 7.75 -6.04 -8.37
N ARG A 91 8.25 -7.21 -8.02
CA ARG A 91 7.81 -8.49 -8.56
C ARG A 91 6.40 -8.79 -8.04
N ASP A 92 5.41 -8.62 -8.89
CA ASP A 92 4.01 -8.91 -8.57
C ASP A 92 3.66 -10.36 -9.01
N THR A 93 3.41 -11.26 -8.05
CA THR A 93 2.99 -12.65 -8.34
C THR A 93 1.76 -13.06 -7.54
N GLY A 94 1.02 -14.07 -8.04
CA GLY A 94 -0.22 -14.57 -7.44
C GLY A 94 -1.50 -13.82 -7.90
N GLN A 95 -2.66 -14.35 -7.52
CA GLN A 95 -3.96 -13.73 -7.81
C GLN A 95 -4.52 -13.06 -6.55
N VAL A 96 -5.00 -11.81 -6.70
CA VAL A 96 -5.86 -11.15 -5.71
C VAL A 96 -7.27 -11.72 -5.88
N LEU A 97 -7.63 -12.72 -5.08
CA LEU A 97 -8.96 -13.34 -5.10
C LEU A 97 -9.90 -12.61 -4.13
N GLY A 98 -11.09 -12.23 -4.61
CA GLY A 98 -12.25 -11.84 -3.78
C GLY A 98 -12.48 -10.34 -3.56
N SER A 99 -11.44 -9.50 -3.58
CA SER A 99 -11.53 -8.02 -3.58
C SER A 99 -10.13 -7.42 -3.69
N PRO A 100 -9.93 -6.18 -4.20
CA PRO A 100 -8.60 -5.56 -4.30
C PRO A 100 -7.84 -5.44 -2.97
N ARG A 101 -8.53 -5.63 -1.83
CA ARG A 101 -7.97 -5.57 -0.47
C ARG A 101 -7.70 -6.93 0.18
N GLN A 102 -8.00 -8.02 -0.51
CA GLN A 102 -7.76 -9.38 -0.01
C GLN A 102 -6.54 -9.99 -0.71
N ILE A 103 -5.37 -9.70 -0.17
CA ILE A 103 -4.15 -10.47 -0.44
C ILE A 103 -4.32 -11.78 0.34
N ILE A 104 -4.90 -12.80 -0.30
CA ILE A 104 -5.07 -14.13 0.28
C ILE A 104 -4.06 -15.08 -0.37
N GLY A 105 -3.42 -15.92 0.45
CA GLY A 105 -2.55 -17.00 -0.03
C GLY A 105 -1.12 -16.54 -0.37
N GLN A 106 -0.56 -17.13 -1.43
CA GLN A 106 0.81 -16.89 -1.91
C GLN A 106 0.88 -15.71 -2.90
N SER A 107 0.12 -14.63 -2.64
CA SER A 107 0.22 -13.41 -3.44
C SER A 107 1.35 -12.53 -2.91
N SER A 108 2.24 -12.12 -3.81
CA SER A 108 3.39 -11.27 -3.55
C SER A 108 3.21 -9.97 -4.33
N PRO A 109 2.57 -8.94 -3.75
CA PRO A 109 2.44 -7.64 -4.40
C PRO A 109 3.70 -6.80 -4.13
N GLY A 110 4.82 -7.14 -4.78
CA GLY A 110 6.10 -6.43 -4.61
C GLY A 110 5.97 -4.92 -4.83
N THR A 111 5.17 -4.49 -5.81
CA THR A 111 4.94 -3.06 -6.08
C THR A 111 4.24 -2.36 -4.90
N LEU A 112 3.29 -3.03 -4.24
CA LEU A 112 2.63 -2.50 -3.05
C LEU A 112 3.61 -2.40 -1.87
N TYR A 113 4.52 -3.35 -1.73
CA TYR A 113 5.56 -3.29 -0.69
C TYR A 113 6.53 -2.13 -0.90
N ALA A 114 6.86 -1.76 -2.14
CA ALA A 114 7.63 -0.54 -2.42
C ALA A 114 6.93 0.71 -1.86
N VAL A 115 5.61 0.81 -2.07
CA VAL A 115 4.79 1.91 -1.53
C VAL A 115 4.77 1.88 -0.01
N TYR A 116 4.54 0.72 0.61
CA TYR A 116 4.55 0.64 2.07
C TYR A 116 5.91 0.95 2.69
N HIS A 117 7.01 0.50 2.07
CA HIS A 117 8.36 0.86 2.51
C HIS A 117 8.54 2.38 2.49
N PHE A 118 8.11 3.06 1.43
CA PHE A 118 8.16 4.52 1.34
C PHE A 118 7.29 5.20 2.40
N LEU A 119 6.04 4.75 2.58
CA LEU A 119 5.14 5.29 3.58
C LEU A 119 5.72 5.15 5.01
N ASP A 120 6.33 4.00 5.32
CA ASP A 120 6.96 3.73 6.60
C ASP A 120 8.25 4.53 6.80
N HIS A 121 9.21 4.42 5.88
CA HIS A 121 10.58 4.90 6.08
C HIS A 121 10.77 6.36 5.67
N CYS A 122 10.00 6.85 4.69
CA CYS A 122 10.10 8.23 4.21
C CYS A 122 9.05 9.13 4.83
N LEU A 123 7.81 8.65 5.00
CA LEU A 123 6.70 9.42 5.57
C LEU A 123 6.47 9.17 7.06
N GLY A 124 7.07 8.13 7.65
CA GLY A 124 6.91 7.83 9.07
C GLY A 124 5.51 7.27 9.43
N VAL A 125 4.77 6.72 8.47
CA VAL A 125 3.46 6.09 8.72
C VAL A 125 3.64 4.85 9.59
N ARG A 126 2.74 4.63 10.56
CA ARG A 126 2.78 3.46 11.45
C ARG A 126 1.42 2.79 11.50
N TRP A 127 1.40 1.46 11.44
CA TRP A 127 0.20 0.62 11.60
C TRP A 127 0.38 -0.26 12.85
N LEU A 128 -0.25 0.13 13.96
CA LEU A 128 -0.18 -0.59 15.24
C LEU A 128 -1.20 -1.72 15.33
N TRP A 129 -2.38 -1.53 14.71
CA TRP A 129 -3.42 -2.55 14.55
C TRP A 129 -4.30 -2.20 13.34
N PRO A 130 -5.15 -3.12 12.87
CA PRO A 130 -6.00 -2.87 11.71
C PRO A 130 -6.99 -1.73 11.91
N GLY A 131 -7.20 -0.95 10.85
CA GLY A 131 -8.20 0.11 10.79
C GLY A 131 -7.68 1.48 11.24
N ALA A 132 -8.52 2.51 11.05
CA ALA A 132 -8.13 3.90 11.22
C ALA A 132 -7.61 4.25 12.63
N ALA A 133 -8.11 3.57 13.66
CA ALA A 133 -7.65 3.79 15.03
C ALA A 133 -6.21 3.33 15.28
N GLY A 134 -5.70 2.39 14.46
CA GLY A 134 -4.34 1.85 14.59
C GLY A 134 -3.36 2.44 13.58
N THR A 135 -3.82 3.30 12.66
CA THR A 135 -2.96 3.96 11.68
C THR A 135 -2.59 5.37 12.14
N TYR A 136 -1.30 5.59 12.34
CA TYR A 136 -0.73 6.91 12.60
C TYR A 136 -0.07 7.46 11.33
N ILE A 137 -0.50 8.65 10.90
CA ILE A 137 0.04 9.36 9.72
C ILE A 137 0.55 10.74 10.19
N PRO A 138 1.87 11.00 10.13
CA PRO A 138 2.42 12.30 10.44
C PRO A 138 1.89 13.40 9.50
N ARG A 139 1.80 14.64 10.00
CA ARG A 139 1.39 15.80 9.20
C ARG A 139 2.57 16.68 8.84
N TYR A 140 2.67 17.07 7.57
CA TYR A 140 3.74 17.89 7.01
C TYR A 140 3.17 19.13 6.33
N ARG A 141 3.65 20.31 6.73
CA ARG A 141 3.44 21.56 5.95
C ARG A 141 4.43 21.68 4.80
N SER A 142 5.63 21.15 4.98
CA SER A 142 6.65 21.04 3.96
C SER A 142 7.28 19.66 4.08
N LEU A 143 7.42 18.97 2.96
CA LEU A 143 8.05 17.66 2.91
C LEU A 143 9.06 17.65 1.77
N GLU A 144 10.32 17.48 2.13
CA GLU A 144 11.44 17.35 1.21
C GLU A 144 12.06 15.98 1.41
N LEU A 145 12.30 15.27 0.31
CA LEU A 145 12.91 13.96 0.32
C LEU A 145 14.27 14.01 -0.38
N PRO A 146 15.31 13.38 0.20
CA PRO A 146 16.57 13.19 -0.49
C PRO A 146 16.37 12.26 -1.71
N PRO A 147 17.36 12.16 -2.61
CA PRO A 147 17.36 11.11 -3.62
C PRO A 147 17.18 9.73 -2.97
N LEU A 148 16.24 8.96 -3.51
CA LEU A 148 15.93 7.59 -3.13
C LEU A 148 16.51 6.64 -4.18
N ASP A 149 17.24 5.64 -3.70
CA ASP A 149 17.67 4.47 -4.45
C ASP A 149 17.62 3.27 -3.49
N VAL A 150 16.48 2.59 -3.48
CA VAL A 150 16.19 1.45 -2.62
C VAL A 150 15.89 0.27 -3.52
N ARG A 151 16.53 -0.87 -3.26
CA ARG A 151 16.17 -2.17 -3.83
C ARG A 151 16.34 -3.21 -2.73
N THR A 152 15.28 -3.94 -2.42
CA THR A 152 15.28 -4.89 -1.32
C THR A 152 14.26 -6.00 -1.54
N ARG A 153 14.41 -7.06 -0.77
CA ARG A 153 13.52 -8.23 -0.74
C ARG A 153 13.39 -8.70 0.71
N PRO A 154 12.32 -9.40 1.08
CA PRO A 154 12.20 -9.98 2.40
C PRO A 154 13.23 -11.09 2.62
N ASP A 155 13.76 -11.17 3.85
CA ASP A 155 14.68 -12.24 4.25
C ASP A 155 13.95 -13.57 4.53
N LEU A 156 12.64 -13.51 4.76
CA LEU A 156 11.79 -14.67 5.03
C LEU A 156 10.76 -14.82 3.91
N GLU A 157 10.73 -15.99 3.28
CA GLU A 157 9.80 -16.33 2.19
C GLU A 157 8.34 -16.44 2.69
N GLN A 158 8.13 -16.87 3.94
CA GLN A 158 6.80 -16.96 4.53
C GLN A 158 6.67 -16.02 5.73
N ARG A 159 5.79 -15.02 5.60
CA ARG A 159 5.55 -13.97 6.60
C ARG A 159 4.06 -13.79 6.89
N CYS A 160 3.35 -14.89 7.09
CA CYS A 160 1.93 -14.87 7.42
C CYS A 160 1.66 -15.34 8.85
N LEU A 161 0.69 -14.72 9.50
CA LEU A 161 0.09 -15.31 10.69
C LEU A 161 -0.88 -16.39 10.23
N ARG A 162 -0.79 -17.59 10.81
CA ARG A 162 -1.71 -18.70 10.50
C ARG A 162 -3.11 -18.35 11.03
N GLY A 163 -3.89 -17.65 10.22
CA GLY A 163 -5.23 -17.19 10.55
C GLY A 163 -6.29 -18.29 10.43
N VAL A 164 -6.22 -19.35 11.23
CA VAL A 164 -7.38 -20.26 11.37
C VAL A 164 -8.51 -19.59 12.19
N LEU A 165 -8.22 -18.48 12.89
CA LEU A 165 -9.14 -17.84 13.82
C LEU A 165 -9.90 -16.61 13.30
N PHE A 166 -9.56 -16.07 12.11
CA PHE A 166 -10.11 -14.78 11.64
C PHE A 166 -10.85 -14.82 10.30
N LEU A 167 -10.90 -15.98 9.63
CA LEU A 167 -11.72 -16.18 8.45
C LEU A 167 -13.00 -16.88 8.90
N ASP A 168 -14.07 -16.11 8.99
CA ASP A 168 -15.37 -16.54 9.53
C ASP A 168 -15.91 -17.78 8.81
N GLU A 169 -15.66 -17.87 7.50
CA GLU A 169 -16.07 -18.97 6.62
C GLU A 169 -15.22 -20.25 6.75
N LEU A 170 -14.03 -20.16 7.37
CA LEU A 170 -13.08 -21.29 7.49
C LEU A 170 -12.81 -21.68 8.95
N ASN A 171 -13.53 -21.11 9.92
CA ASN A 171 -13.35 -21.40 11.33
C ASN A 171 -14.16 -22.66 11.74
N PRO A 172 -13.53 -23.82 11.97
CA PRO A 172 -14.22 -25.06 12.33
C PRO A 172 -14.88 -25.02 13.71
N TYR A 173 -14.63 -23.97 14.51
CA TYR A 173 -15.16 -23.83 15.88
C TYR A 173 -16.46 -23.01 15.96
N ARG A 174 -16.94 -22.41 14.86
CA ARG A 174 -18.21 -21.64 14.86
C ARG A 174 -19.45 -22.50 15.07
N ALA A 175 -19.47 -23.72 14.52
CA ALA A 175 -20.61 -24.62 14.62
C ALA A 175 -21.06 -24.87 16.08
N HIS A 176 -20.13 -24.77 17.04
CA HIS A 176 -20.40 -25.01 18.46
C HIS A 176 -20.74 -23.75 19.28
N LEU A 177 -20.64 -22.55 18.69
CA LEU A 177 -20.99 -21.30 19.36
C LEU A 177 -22.46 -20.92 19.13
N ASP A 178 -22.99 -21.17 17.92
CA ASP A 178 -24.40 -20.91 17.59
C ASP A 178 -25.38 -21.82 18.36
N GLU A 179 -24.94 -23.00 18.80
CA GLU A 179 -25.76 -23.94 19.60
C GLU A 179 -26.03 -23.45 21.04
N ARG A 180 -25.23 -22.51 21.56
CA ARG A 180 -25.41 -21.97 22.93
C ARG A 180 -26.46 -20.88 23.02
N ASP A 181 -26.79 -20.24 21.89
CA ASP A 181 -27.72 -19.11 21.80
C ASP A 181 -29.07 -19.48 21.14
N ALA A 182 -29.30 -20.76 20.84
CA ALA A 182 -30.59 -21.22 20.33
C ALA A 182 -31.69 -21.04 21.39
N PRO A 183 -32.81 -20.35 21.10
CA PRO A 183 -33.88 -20.16 22.06
C PRO A 183 -34.46 -21.52 22.45
N THR A 184 -34.45 -21.81 23.76
CA THR A 184 -35.05 -23.03 24.32
C THR A 184 -36.52 -23.07 23.91
N GLN A 185 -36.90 -24.03 23.06
CA GLN A 185 -38.30 -24.23 22.71
C GLN A 185 -39.05 -24.69 23.96
N THR A 186 -39.86 -23.80 24.53
CA THR A 186 -40.80 -24.14 25.60
C THR A 186 -41.84 -25.12 25.04
N PRO A 187 -42.00 -26.33 25.60
CA PRO A 187 -42.99 -27.27 25.10
C PRO A 187 -44.39 -26.77 25.41
N ALA A 188 -45.25 -26.74 24.39
CA ALA A 188 -46.67 -26.41 24.53
C ALA A 188 -47.34 -27.41 25.47
N GLN A 189 -47.97 -26.91 26.53
CA GLN A 189 -48.78 -27.73 27.41
C GLN A 189 -50.15 -28.02 26.76
N VAL A 190 -50.61 -29.25 27.02
CA VAL A 190 -51.75 -30.00 26.46
C VAL A 190 -53.08 -29.26 26.53
#